data_AF-A0A0F4YE63-F1
#
_entry.id   AF-A0A0F4YE63-F1
#
_cell.length_a   1.000
_cell.length_b   1.000
_cell.length_c   1.000
_cell.angle_alpha   90.00
_cell.angle_beta   90.00
_cell.angle_gamma   90.00
#
_symmetry.space_group_name_H-M   'P 1'
#
loop_
_entity.id
_entity.type
_entity.pdbx_description
1 polymer ?
#
loop_
_entity_poly.entity_id
_entity_poly.type
_entity_poly.pdbx_seq_one_letter_code
_entity_poly.pdbx_strand_id
1 'polypeptide(L)'
;FHINQRLFYKKLRQFEQRPETLDNNESSPSISTPQSARKIQKIGTQILYLLPDYAIFHRLVERLVKGAIATAHLAKQLEEDLNNTKAVEQARRERQNVLRMVCQSGGVLYAHQARRIYKKRDEDEVQKATRGVRAGSRAGSSKTQKVSKTACD
;
A
#
# COMPACT_ATOMS: atom_id res chain seq x y z
N PHE A 1 -33.59 31.54 28.53
CA PHE A 1 -33.41 30.29 27.76
C PHE A 1 -32.68 29.26 28.61
N HIS A 2 -33.42 28.39 29.32
CA HIS A 2 -32.83 27.30 30.09
C HIS A 2 -32.78 26.05 29.20
N ILE A 3 -31.60 25.72 28.68
CA ILE A 3 -31.41 24.50 27.89
C ILE A 3 -31.49 23.33 28.87
N ASN A 4 -32.55 22.52 28.74
CA ASN A 4 -32.75 21.32 29.53
C ASN A 4 -31.62 20.31 29.21
N GLN A 5 -30.57 20.31 30.04
CA GLN A 5 -29.38 19.50 29.81
C GLN A 5 -29.69 18.00 29.66
N ARG A 6 -30.74 17.49 30.32
CA ARG A 6 -31.23 16.11 30.18
C ARG A 6 -31.64 15.74 28.74
N LEU A 7 -32.24 16.66 27.99
CA LEU A 7 -32.64 16.42 26.60
C LEU A 7 -31.43 16.40 25.67
N PHE A 8 -30.43 17.26 25.93
CA PHE A 8 -29.17 17.29 25.19
C PHE A 8 -28.40 15.97 25.33
N TYR A 9 -28.26 15.46 26.55
CA TYR A 9 -27.58 14.18 26.79
C TYR A 9 -28.37 12.95 26.28
N LYS A 10 -29.71 13.03 26.19
CA LYS A 10 -30.52 11.98 25.54
C LYS A 10 -30.30 11.96 24.02
N LYS A 11 -30.18 13.12 23.38
CA LYS A 11 -29.91 13.25 21.94
C LYS A 11 -28.52 12.75 21.57
N LEU A 12 -27.51 13.03 22.39
CA LEU A 12 -26.14 12.52 22.16
C LEU A 12 -26.06 10.99 22.25
N ARG A 13 -26.78 10.36 23.19
CA ARG A 13 -26.83 8.90 23.29
C ARG A 13 -27.53 8.20 22.13
N GLN A 14 -28.41 8.87 21.39
CA GLN A 14 -29.02 8.32 20.18
C GLN A 14 -28.02 8.21 19.02
N PHE A 15 -26.96 9.03 19.00
CA PHE A 15 -25.92 8.96 17.97
C PHE A 15 -24.83 7.92 18.27
N GLU A 16 -24.74 7.42 19.51
CA GLU A 16 -23.85 6.31 19.90
C GLU A 16 -24.48 4.93 19.69
N GLN A 17 -25.77 4.86 19.34
CA GLN A 17 -26.39 3.59 18.98
C GLN A 17 -25.96 3.21 17.56
N ARG A 18 -24.94 2.35 17.48
CA ARG A 18 -24.64 1.53 16.30
C ARG A 18 -25.95 0.84 15.86
N PRO A 19 -26.39 0.95 14.60
CA PRO A 19 -27.61 0.29 14.18
C PRO A 19 -27.47 -1.22 14.39
N GLU A 20 -28.39 -1.78 15.18
CA GLU A 20 -28.61 -3.22 15.33
C GLU A 20 -28.78 -3.84 13.92
N THR A 21 -28.02 -4.88 13.65
CA THR A 21 -28.03 -5.58 12.36
C THR A 21 -29.33 -6.35 12.22
N LEU A 22 -30.21 -5.90 11.32
CA LEU A 22 -31.25 -6.76 10.77
C LEU A 22 -30.56 -7.85 9.94
N ASP A 23 -30.73 -9.10 10.37
CA ASP A 23 -30.41 -10.31 9.59
C ASP A 23 -31.26 -10.35 8.32
N ASN A 24 -30.84 -9.61 7.29
CA ASN A 24 -31.40 -9.70 5.95
C ASN A 24 -30.43 -10.51 5.09
N ASN A 25 -30.81 -11.76 4.89
CA ASN A 25 -30.19 -12.73 3.99
C ASN A 25 -30.50 -12.38 2.51
N GLU A 26 -30.33 -11.11 2.14
CA GLU A 26 -30.33 -10.65 0.75
C GLU A 26 -28.88 -10.45 0.35
N SER A 27 -28.37 -11.39 -0.45
CA SER A 27 -27.07 -11.27 -1.12
C SER A 27 -27.10 -10.04 -2.03
N SER A 28 -26.79 -8.88 -1.45
CA SER A 28 -26.56 -7.66 -2.20
C SER A 28 -25.40 -7.95 -3.16
N PRO A 29 -25.49 -7.60 -4.45
CA PRO A 29 -24.37 -7.77 -5.37
C PRO A 29 -23.17 -7.06 -4.76
N SER A 30 -22.01 -7.71 -4.72
CA SER A 30 -20.81 -7.10 -4.13
C SER A 30 -20.56 -5.77 -4.83
N ILE A 31 -20.88 -4.65 -4.17
CA ILE A 31 -20.67 -3.31 -4.72
C ILE A 31 -19.17 -3.10 -4.72
N SER A 32 -18.52 -3.51 -5.80
CA SER A 32 -17.08 -3.38 -5.99
C SER A 32 -16.80 -1.95 -6.40
N THR A 33 -16.24 -1.16 -5.46
CA THR A 33 -15.83 0.21 -5.74
C THR A 33 -14.79 0.20 -6.87
N PRO A 34 -15.02 0.93 -7.98
CA PRO A 34 -14.09 0.94 -9.09
C PRO A 34 -12.75 1.58 -8.66
N GLN A 35 -11.71 0.78 -8.60
CA GLN A 35 -10.36 1.21 -8.16
C GLN A 35 -9.59 2.06 -9.18
N SER A 36 -10.15 2.35 -10.36
CA SER A 36 -9.45 3.04 -11.43
C SER A 36 -10.30 4.15 -12.03
N ALA A 37 -9.68 5.31 -12.30
CA ALA A 37 -10.30 6.46 -12.95
C ALA A 37 -11.03 6.06 -14.26
N ARG A 38 -10.46 5.13 -15.04
CA ARG A 38 -11.07 4.64 -16.28
C ARG A 38 -12.35 3.84 -16.05
N LYS A 39 -12.40 3.04 -14.98
CA LYS A 39 -13.61 2.31 -14.58
C LYS A 39 -14.69 3.28 -14.09
N ILE A 40 -14.30 4.29 -13.31
CA ILE A 40 -15.20 5.36 -12.85
C ILE A 40 -15.79 6.11 -14.04
N GLN A 41 -14.98 6.47 -15.03
CA GLN A 41 -15.45 7.14 -16.24
C GLN A 41 -16.45 6.27 -17.01
N LYS A 42 -16.15 4.99 -17.23
CA LYS A 42 -17.04 4.05 -17.93
C LYS A 42 -18.40 3.92 -17.21
N ILE A 43 -18.37 3.72 -15.89
CA ILE A 43 -19.59 3.62 -15.08
C ILE A 43 -20.34 4.96 -15.09
N GLY A 44 -19.63 6.09 -14.96
CA GLY A 44 -20.22 7.42 -15.03
C GLY A 44 -20.95 7.68 -16.34
N THR A 45 -20.36 7.31 -17.49
CA THR A 45 -21.03 7.43 -18.80
C THR A 45 -22.26 6.53 -18.91
N GLN A 46 -22.23 5.33 -18.32
CA GLN A 46 -23.39 4.43 -18.28
C GLN A 46 -24.53 5.01 -17.43
N ILE A 47 -24.19 5.58 -16.27
CA ILE A 47 -25.17 6.23 -15.39
C ILE A 47 -25.79 7.44 -16.09
N LEU A 48 -24.99 8.29 -16.74
CA LEU A 48 -25.50 9.46 -17.48
C LEU A 48 -26.45 9.04 -18.61
N TYR A 49 -26.16 7.94 -19.31
CA TYR A 49 -27.01 7.43 -20.39
C TYR A 49 -28.36 6.88 -19.89
N LEU A 50 -28.38 6.25 -18.71
CA LEU A 50 -29.59 5.64 -18.13
C LEU A 50 -30.44 6.65 -17.34
N LEU A 51 -29.97 7.89 -17.19
CA LEU A 51 -30.63 8.89 -16.37
C LEU A 51 -31.86 9.48 -17.10
N PRO A 52 -33.00 9.65 -16.43
CA PRO A 52 -34.13 10.39 -16.99
C PRO A 52 -33.77 11.87 -17.25
N ASP A 53 -34.50 12.51 -18.17
CA ASP A 53 -34.21 13.83 -18.77
C ASP A 53 -34.45 15.03 -17.82
N TYR A 54 -33.99 14.90 -16.57
CA TYR A 54 -33.97 15.97 -15.58
C TYR A 54 -32.62 16.68 -15.64
N ALA A 55 -32.58 17.81 -16.34
CA ALA A 55 -31.35 18.59 -16.58
C ALA A 55 -30.56 18.92 -15.30
N ILE A 56 -31.24 19.17 -14.17
CA ILE A 56 -30.60 19.45 -12.88
C ILE A 56 -29.86 18.21 -12.36
N PHE A 57 -30.53 17.05 -12.40
CA PHE A 57 -29.97 15.81 -11.89
C PHE A 57 -28.80 15.34 -12.77
N HIS A 58 -28.91 15.47 -14.09
CA HIS A 58 -27.83 15.18 -15.03
C HIS A 58 -26.56 15.98 -14.71
N ARG A 59 -26.69 17.29 -14.48
CA ARG A 59 -25.55 18.16 -14.11
C ARG A 59 -24.92 17.75 -12.77
N LEU A 60 -25.72 17.35 -11.79
CA LEU A 60 -25.22 16.91 -10.48
C LEU A 60 -24.39 15.62 -10.62
N VAL A 61 -24.93 14.64 -11.35
CA VAL A 61 -24.23 13.37 -11.58
C VAL A 61 -22.96 13.59 -12.40
N GLU A 62 -23.01 14.44 -13.43
CA GLU A 62 -21.84 14.78 -14.23
C GLU A 62 -20.72 15.40 -13.38
N ARG A 63 -21.06 16.34 -12.48
CA ARG A 63 -20.10 16.94 -11.54
C ARG A 63 -19.54 15.90 -10.57
N LEU A 64 -20.38 14.99 -10.09
CA LEU A 64 -19.96 13.90 -9.20
C LEU A 64 -18.98 12.95 -9.91
N VAL A 65 -19.27 12.54 -11.15
CA VAL A 65 -18.39 11.70 -11.96
C VAL A 65 -17.06 12.39 -12.22
N LYS A 66 -17.07 13.67 -12.61
CA LYS A 66 -15.84 14.46 -12.81
C LYS A 66 -15.01 14.55 -11.52
N GLY A 67 -15.66 14.81 -10.40
CA GLY A 67 -15.01 14.83 -9.08
C GLY A 67 -14.38 13.48 -8.73
N ALA A 68 -15.10 12.38 -8.94
CA ALA A 68 -14.61 11.03 -8.70
C ALA A 68 -13.42 10.64 -9.59
N ILE A 69 -13.41 11.10 -10.85
CA ILE A 69 -12.26 10.90 -11.75
C ILE A 69 -11.05 11.68 -11.24
N ALA A 70 -11.23 12.96 -10.86
CA ALA A 70 -10.16 13.79 -10.35
C ALA A 70 -9.54 13.20 -9.06
N THR A 71 -10.37 12.74 -8.12
CA THR A 71 -9.89 12.12 -6.88
C THR A 71 -9.16 10.81 -7.14
N ALA A 72 -9.57 10.01 -8.12
CA ALA A 72 -8.88 8.79 -8.49
C ALA A 72 -7.48 9.05 -9.10
N HIS A 73 -7.35 10.10 -9.91
CA HIS A 73 -6.04 10.52 -10.41
C HIS A 73 -5.14 11.04 -9.30
N LEU A 74 -5.68 11.86 -8.39
CA LEU A 74 -4.97 12.38 -7.23
C LEU A 74 -4.49 11.23 -6.33
N ALA A 75 -5.35 10.26 -6.04
CA ALA A 75 -5.00 9.09 -5.23
C ALA A 75 -3.83 8.30 -5.84
N LYS A 76 -3.82 8.12 -7.17
CA LYS A 76 -2.71 7.46 -7.87
C LYS A 76 -1.40 8.26 -7.74
N GLN A 77 -1.46 9.58 -7.91
CA GLN A 77 -0.28 10.44 -7.73
C GLN A 77 0.25 10.37 -6.30
N LEU A 78 -0.63 10.40 -5.30
CA LEU A 78 -0.24 10.24 -3.90
C LEU A 78 0.40 8.89 -3.60
N GLU A 79 -0.05 7.81 -4.25
CA GLU A 79 0.58 6.50 -4.11
C GLU A 79 2.02 6.52 -4.67
N GLU A 80 2.22 7.13 -5.83
CA GLU A 80 3.53 7.31 -6.45
C GLU A 80 4.44 8.16 -5.54
N ASP A 81 3.94 9.27 -5.01
CA ASP A 81 4.67 10.15 -4.08
C ASP A 81 5.00 9.45 -2.75
N LEU A 82 4.09 8.63 -2.23
CA LEU A 82 4.34 7.82 -1.03
C LEU A 82 5.43 6.78 -1.26
N ASN A 83 5.50 6.18 -2.45
CA ASN A 83 6.56 5.23 -2.78
C ASN A 83 7.92 5.94 -2.88
N ASN A 84 7.95 7.11 -3.52
CA ASN A 84 9.16 7.93 -3.65
C ASN A 84 9.66 8.40 -2.27
N THR A 85 8.78 8.93 -1.43
CA THR A 85 9.13 9.38 -0.07
C THR A 85 9.60 8.23 0.81
N LYS A 86 8.96 7.05 0.75
CA LYS A 86 9.43 5.85 1.47
C LYS A 86 10.83 5.43 1.03
N ALA A 87 11.13 5.47 -0.26
CA ALA A 87 12.47 5.14 -0.75
C ALA A 87 13.52 6.13 -0.24
N VAL A 88 13.22 7.44 -0.25
CA VAL A 88 14.10 8.47 0.31
C VAL A 88 14.27 8.31 1.82
N GLU A 89 13.20 8.02 2.55
CA GLU A 89 13.26 7.75 3.99
C GLU A 89 14.14 6.54 4.31
N GLN A 90 14.00 5.45 3.55
CA GLN A 90 14.84 4.26 3.71
C GLN A 90 16.32 4.60 3.47
N ALA A 91 16.65 5.28 2.36
CA ALA A 91 18.01 5.71 2.07
C ALA A 91 18.57 6.64 3.16
N ARG A 92 17.74 7.54 3.71
CA ARG A 92 18.13 8.41 4.83
C ARG A 92 18.39 7.61 6.10
N ARG A 93 17.55 6.62 6.43
CA ARG A 93 17.75 5.73 7.59
C ARG A 93 19.04 4.93 7.45
N GLU A 94 19.32 4.39 6.27
CA GLU A 94 20.57 3.68 5.99
C GLU A 94 21.80 4.57 6.20
N ARG A 95 21.79 5.79 5.63
CA ARG A 95 22.87 6.77 5.84
C ARG A 95 23.07 7.11 7.31
N GLN A 96 21.97 7.35 8.05
CA GLN A 96 22.05 7.63 9.48
C GLN A 96 22.61 6.44 10.28
N ASN A 97 22.24 5.21 9.92
CA ASN A 97 22.78 4.02 10.57
C ASN A 97 24.28 3.87 10.32
N VAL A 98 24.74 4.11 9.08
CA VAL A 98 26.18 4.12 8.74
C VAL A 98 26.91 5.21 9.52
N LEU A 99 26.40 6.43 9.54
CA LEU A 99 27.00 7.53 10.29
C LEU A 99 27.06 7.25 11.80
N ARG A 100 26.01 6.66 12.38
CA ARG A 100 26.00 6.24 13.79
C ARG A 100 27.03 5.16 14.09
N MET A 101 27.21 4.20 13.19
CA MET A 101 28.29 3.20 13.31
C MET A 101 29.67 3.86 13.27
N VAL A 102 29.87 4.84 12.38
CA VAL A 102 31.14 5.59 12.31
C VAL A 102 31.35 6.42 13.57
N CYS A 103 30.33 7.11 14.10
CA CYS A 103 30.46 7.85 15.37
C CYS A 103 30.76 6.94 16.58
N GLN A 104 30.21 5.72 16.62
CA GLN A 104 30.58 4.74 17.67
C GLN A 104 32.05 4.33 17.62
N SER A 105 32.69 4.39 16.44
CA SER A 105 34.13 4.14 16.31
C SER A 105 35.02 5.27 16.85
N GLY A 106 34.44 6.44 17.17
CA GLY A 106 35.14 7.57 17.78
C GLY A 106 35.36 7.46 19.30
N GLY A 107 34.85 6.40 19.95
CA GLY A 107 35.14 6.05 21.34
C GLY A 107 36.18 4.94 21.48
N VAL A 108 36.61 4.64 22.71
CA VAL A 108 37.55 3.53 22.97
C VAL A 108 36.90 2.20 22.57
N LEU A 109 37.33 1.64 21.43
CA LEU A 109 36.90 0.32 20.98
C LEU A 109 37.63 -0.76 21.78
N TYR A 110 36.93 -1.43 22.69
CA TYR A 110 37.52 -2.55 23.41
C TYR A 110 37.82 -3.73 22.48
N ALA A 111 38.93 -4.42 22.70
CA ALA A 111 39.41 -5.51 21.83
C ALA A 111 38.36 -6.62 21.58
N HIS A 112 37.49 -6.89 22.56
CA HIS A 112 36.41 -7.87 22.41
C HIS A 112 35.33 -7.41 21.41
N GLN A 113 35.05 -6.11 21.36
CA GLN A 113 34.10 -5.52 20.40
C GLN A 113 34.68 -5.54 18.99
N ALA A 114 35.96 -5.19 18.84
CA ALA A 114 36.67 -5.29 17.57
C ALA A 114 36.63 -6.72 17.00
N ARG A 115 36.97 -7.73 17.82
CA ARG A 115 36.90 -9.15 17.41
C ARG A 115 35.50 -9.58 16.99
N ARG A 116 34.46 -9.11 17.69
CA ARG A 116 33.06 -9.37 17.32
C ARG A 116 32.67 -8.77 15.98
N ILE A 117 33.15 -7.56 15.69
CA ILE A 117 32.90 -6.87 14.41
C ILE A 117 33.55 -7.63 13.25
N TYR A 118 34.82 -8.04 13.41
CA TYR A 118 35.51 -8.85 12.39
C TYR A 118 34.82 -10.18 12.17
N LYS A 119 34.49 -10.91 13.24
CA LYS A 119 33.78 -12.18 13.14
C LYS A 119 32.43 -12.04 12.41
N LYS A 120 31.68 -10.98 12.71
CA LYS A 120 30.41 -10.71 12.03
C LYS A 120 30.60 -10.38 10.55
N ARG A 121 31.65 -9.62 10.18
CA ARG A 121 31.98 -9.36 8.77
C ARG A 121 32.29 -10.64 8.01
N ASP A 122 33.10 -11.53 8.58
CA ASP A 122 33.42 -12.81 7.97
C ASP A 122 32.15 -13.67 7.78
N GLU A 123 31.29 -13.71 8.79
CA GLU A 123 30.00 -14.41 8.73
C GLU A 123 29.08 -13.83 7.64
N ASP A 124 29.00 -12.50 7.52
CA ASP A 124 28.20 -11.80 6.52
C ASP A 124 28.73 -12.03 5.09
N GLU A 125 30.06 -12.07 4.89
CA GLU A 125 30.69 -12.41 3.61
C GLU A 125 30.42 -13.85 3.18
N VAL A 126 30.55 -14.79 4.11
CA VAL A 126 30.21 -16.20 3.87
C VAL A 126 28.72 -16.36 3.55
N GLN A 127 27.83 -15.66 4.25
CA GLN A 127 26.40 -15.65 3.91
C GLN A 127 26.11 -15.07 2.53
N LYS A 128 26.83 -14.02 2.13
CA LYS A 128 26.67 -13.42 0.80
C LYS A 128 27.14 -14.37 -0.31
N ALA A 129 28.28 -15.02 -0.10
CA ALA A 129 28.82 -16.01 -1.03
C ALA A 129 27.87 -17.22 -1.18
N THR A 130 27.37 -17.77 -0.08
CA THR A 130 26.42 -18.89 -0.10
C THR A 130 25.09 -18.54 -0.77
N ARG A 131 24.58 -17.31 -0.59
CA ARG A 131 23.40 -16.81 -1.33
C ARG A 131 23.67 -16.70 -2.83
N GLY A 132 24.84 -16.22 -3.24
CA GLY A 132 25.27 -16.16 -4.64
C GLY A 132 25.36 -17.55 -5.29
N VAL A 133 25.95 -18.53 -4.60
CA VAL A 133 26.04 -19.92 -5.06
C VAL A 133 24.66 -20.56 -5.18
N ARG A 134 23.76 -20.36 -4.21
CA ARG A 134 22.36 -20.86 -4.28
C ARG A 134 21.57 -20.24 -5.43
N ALA A 135 21.78 -18.96 -5.73
CA ALA A 135 21.14 -18.30 -6.86
C ALA A 135 21.67 -18.84 -8.20
N GLY A 136 23.00 -19.02 -8.32
CA GLY A 136 23.63 -19.57 -9.52
C GLY A 136 23.23 -21.03 -9.80
N SER A 137 23.15 -21.86 -8.77
CA SER A 137 22.73 -23.27 -8.90
C SER A 137 21.25 -23.43 -9.28
N ARG A 138 20.36 -22.53 -8.85
CA ARG A 138 18.95 -22.49 -9.32
C ARG A 138 18.82 -22.05 -10.78
N ALA A 139 19.69 -21.17 -11.27
CA ALA A 139 19.71 -20.74 -12.67
C ALA A 139 20.34 -21.81 -13.60
N GLY A 140 21.27 -22.62 -13.07
CA GLY A 140 21.86 -23.75 -13.79
C GLY A 140 20.87 -24.87 -14.06
N SER A 141 20.10 -25.30 -13.05
CA SER A 141 19.15 -26.42 -13.18
C SER A 141 18.00 -26.15 -14.15
N SER A 142 17.58 -24.88 -14.28
CA SER A 142 16.51 -24.47 -15.20
C SER A 142 16.95 -24.39 -16.67
N LYS A 143 18.24 -24.23 -16.97
CA LYS A 143 18.78 -24.34 -18.34
C LYS A 143 18.91 -25.79 -18.79
N THR A 144 19.34 -26.71 -17.92
CA THR A 144 19.51 -28.13 -18.26
C THR A 144 18.19 -28.81 -18.63
N GLN A 145 17.08 -28.40 -17.99
CA GLN A 145 15.75 -28.94 -18.27
C GLN A 145 15.12 -28.43 -19.58
N LYS A 146 15.60 -27.30 -20.12
CA LYS A 146 15.17 -26.77 -21.43
C LYS A 146 15.89 -27.46 -22.59
N VAL A 147 17.18 -27.78 -22.42
CA VAL A 147 17.99 -28.44 -23.46
C VAL A 147 17.56 -29.91 -23.67
N SER A 148 17.16 -30.61 -22.61
CA SER A 148 16.62 -31.97 -22.73
C SER A 148 15.25 -32.06 -23.42
N LYS A 149 14.51 -30.95 -23.49
CA LYS A 149 13.16 -30.93 -24.09
C LYS A 149 13.18 -30.60 -25.59
N THR A 150 14.27 -30.04 -26.10
CA THR A 150 14.47 -29.71 -27.53
C THR A 150 15.29 -30.75 -28.29
N ALA A 151 15.68 -31.85 -27.64
CA ALA A 151 16.47 -32.92 -28.23
C ALA A 151 15.66 -34.21 -28.51
N CYS A 152 14.32 -34.14 -28.40
CA CYS A 152 13.41 -35.27 -28.60
C CYS A 152 12.26 -34.96 -29.59
N ASP A 153 12.38 -33.90 -30.39
CA ASP A 153 11.49 -33.64 -31.53
C ASP A 153 12.25 -33.93 -32.85
#